data_AF-A0A1F7X0M0-F1
#
_entry.id   AF-A0A1F7X0M0-F1
#
_cell.length_a   1.000
_cell.length_b   1.000
_cell.length_c   1.000
_cell.angle_alpha   90.00
_cell.angle_beta   90.00
_cell.angle_gamma   90.00
#
_symmetry.space_group_name_H-M   'P 1'
#
loop_
_entity.id
_entity.type
_entity.pdbx_description
1 polymer ?
#
loop_
_entity_poly.entity_id
_entity_poly.type
_entity_poly.pdbx_seq_one_letter_code
_entity_poly.pdbx_strand_id
1 'polypeptide(L)'
;MTETKLGFESSRILSAEQSAALYQDILKTVDSEPWRDAANANRPAVETLIRNGLDLINGFEQATYQKHPQIHTDTDIVYIDSGPGPYSYNMLEPGKTDLDDVNYHKWAWSRKMDRARIRAAYTLAGMITARRIEEQTGVKKNTKDLTTDDFERYGPYLMYASVSWQQDHINYVHKLAKEAGIFKIPDDKLITYTEFTNRNGEQKPIINTEDQMEGLRFPLIDRKPPRRIAMVSHPAHFLRMMHILGKYPDSIPDSSILQLFPIPTPIDAVEEYAKAEIMGTMATIFRKKRASLTPYTNYEV
;
A
#
# COMPACT_ATOMS: atom_id res chain seq x y z
N MET A 1 1.57 16.90 -38.16
CA MET A 1 1.54 16.60 -36.72
C MET A 1 2.34 15.33 -36.53
N THR A 2 3.61 15.49 -36.18
CA THR A 2 4.54 14.40 -35.89
C THR A 2 4.23 13.90 -34.48
N GLU A 3 3.72 12.67 -34.36
CA GLU A 3 3.64 11.96 -33.10
C GLU A 3 5.07 11.74 -32.61
N THR A 4 5.49 12.55 -31.64
CA THR A 4 6.66 12.23 -30.83
C THR A 4 6.31 10.99 -30.02
N LYS A 5 6.65 9.80 -30.54
CA LYS A 5 6.78 8.58 -29.73
C LYS A 5 7.85 8.87 -28.68
N LEU A 6 7.42 9.36 -27.53
CA LEU A 6 8.21 9.39 -26.32
C LEU A 6 8.59 7.93 -26.02
N GLY A 7 9.83 7.58 -26.34
CA GLY A 7 10.46 6.28 -26.07
C GLY A 7 10.66 6.02 -24.58
N PHE A 8 9.57 6.07 -23.82
CA PHE A 8 9.47 5.47 -22.50
C PHE A 8 8.89 4.08 -22.68
N GLU A 9 9.65 3.17 -23.29
CA GLU A 9 9.51 1.76 -22.91
C GLU A 9 9.97 1.71 -21.46
N SER A 10 8.98 1.87 -20.58
CA SER A 10 9.13 2.18 -19.18
C SER A 10 9.98 1.11 -18.52
N SER A 11 11.13 1.50 -17.98
CA SER A 11 12.02 0.65 -17.20
C SER A 11 11.37 0.04 -15.94
N ARG A 12 10.08 0.30 -15.68
CA ARG A 12 9.31 -0.27 -14.57
C ARG A 12 8.34 -1.37 -14.98
N ILE A 13 8.03 -1.51 -16.26
CA ILE A 13 7.22 -2.63 -16.75
C ILE A 13 8.20 -3.74 -17.11
N LEU A 14 8.07 -4.91 -16.48
CA LEU A 14 8.93 -6.03 -16.82
C LEU A 14 8.64 -6.46 -18.26
N SER A 15 9.68 -6.53 -19.08
CA SER A 15 9.56 -7.15 -20.40
C SER A 15 9.17 -8.62 -20.28
N ALA A 16 8.68 -9.23 -21.36
CA ALA A 16 8.37 -10.66 -21.36
C ALA A 16 9.61 -11.51 -20.99
N GLU A 17 10.80 -11.09 -21.41
CA GLU A 17 12.06 -11.74 -21.08
C GLU A 17 12.40 -11.60 -19.59
N GLN A 18 12.27 -10.38 -19.03
CA GLN A 18 12.46 -10.14 -17.60
C GLN A 18 11.45 -10.91 -16.75
N SER A 19 10.18 -10.95 -17.14
CA SER A 19 9.15 -11.73 -16.46
C SER A 19 9.45 -13.23 -16.51
N ALA A 20 9.92 -13.75 -17.64
CA ALA A 20 10.32 -15.16 -17.76
C ALA A 20 11.54 -15.49 -16.90
N ALA A 21 12.55 -14.62 -16.87
CA ALA A 21 13.73 -14.77 -16.02
C ALA A 21 13.35 -14.75 -14.53
N LEU A 22 12.52 -13.77 -14.13
CA LEU A 22 12.04 -13.63 -12.77
C LEU A 22 11.17 -14.82 -12.33
N TYR A 23 10.33 -15.34 -13.23
CA TYR A 23 9.57 -16.56 -12.99
C TYR A 23 10.48 -17.75 -12.63
N GLN A 24 11.55 -17.98 -13.40
CA GLN A 24 12.50 -19.05 -13.13
C GLN A 24 13.25 -18.84 -11.80
N ASP A 25 13.64 -17.59 -11.51
CA ASP A 25 14.31 -17.24 -10.26
C ASP A 25 13.40 -17.44 -9.03
N ILE A 26 12.12 -17.10 -9.13
CA ILE A 26 11.13 -17.36 -8.08
C ILE A 26 10.99 -18.86 -7.85
N LEU A 27 10.87 -19.69 -8.90
CA LEU A 27 10.78 -21.15 -8.76
C LEU A 27 12.02 -21.73 -8.06
N LYS A 28 13.21 -21.29 -8.45
CA LYS A 28 14.46 -21.69 -7.79
C LYS A 28 14.47 -21.29 -6.31
N THR A 29 13.92 -20.12 -6.00
CA THR A 29 13.81 -19.63 -4.61
C THR A 29 12.87 -20.52 -3.81
N VAL A 30 11.70 -20.89 -4.36
CA VAL A 30 10.75 -21.83 -3.73
C VAL A 30 11.44 -23.15 -3.35
N ASP A 31 12.31 -23.69 -4.19
CA ASP A 31 13.00 -24.95 -3.92
C ASP A 31 14.02 -24.86 -2.75
N SER A 32 14.39 -23.64 -2.35
CA SER A 32 15.27 -23.39 -1.20
C SER A 32 14.51 -23.11 0.11
N GLU A 33 13.19 -22.93 0.06
CA GLU A 33 12.40 -22.52 1.21
C GLU A 33 12.08 -23.68 2.17
N PRO A 34 11.90 -23.42 3.48
CA PRO A 34 11.51 -24.45 4.45
C PRO A 34 10.16 -25.12 4.15
N TRP A 35 9.31 -24.46 3.37
CA TRP A 35 7.98 -24.93 2.98
C TRP A 35 7.94 -25.53 1.55
N ARG A 36 9.10 -25.79 0.94
CA ARG A 36 9.22 -26.31 -0.44
C ARG A 36 8.44 -27.60 -0.69
N ASP A 37 8.38 -28.52 0.28
CA ASP A 37 7.72 -29.82 0.05
C ASP A 37 6.20 -29.63 -0.14
N ALA A 38 5.60 -28.71 0.63
CA ALA A 38 4.20 -28.34 0.48
C ALA A 38 3.93 -27.60 -0.84
N ALA A 39 4.85 -26.72 -1.25
CA ALA A 39 4.76 -26.03 -2.54
C ALA A 39 4.91 -26.99 -3.72
N ASN A 40 5.87 -27.92 -3.66
CA ASN A 40 6.15 -28.89 -4.72
C ASN A 40 5.04 -29.94 -4.85
N ALA A 41 4.39 -30.32 -3.75
CA ALA A 41 3.17 -31.12 -3.81
C ALA A 41 2.01 -30.41 -4.56
N ASN A 42 2.07 -29.08 -4.68
CA ASN A 42 1.07 -28.24 -5.36
C ASN A 42 1.68 -27.45 -6.53
N ARG A 43 2.71 -27.98 -7.20
CA ARG A 43 3.52 -27.26 -8.19
C ARG A 43 2.68 -26.54 -9.28
N PRO A 44 1.63 -27.14 -9.88
CA PRO A 44 0.83 -26.43 -10.88
C PRO A 44 0.16 -25.16 -10.34
N ALA A 45 -0.27 -25.17 -9.07
CA ALA A 45 -0.87 -24.00 -8.42
C ALA A 45 0.18 -22.92 -8.13
N VAL A 46 1.38 -23.32 -7.68
CA VAL A 46 2.53 -22.41 -7.48
C VAL A 46 2.87 -21.70 -8.78
N GLU A 47 3.05 -22.42 -9.87
CA GLU A 47 3.39 -21.84 -11.17
C GLU A 47 2.32 -20.88 -11.69
N THR A 48 1.05 -21.23 -11.48
CA THR A 48 -0.08 -20.37 -11.84
C THR A 48 -0.10 -19.09 -11.01
N LEU A 49 0.17 -19.17 -9.71
CA LEU A 49 0.27 -18.01 -8.83
C LEU A 49 1.40 -17.08 -9.27
N ILE A 50 2.57 -17.61 -9.60
CA ILE A 50 3.70 -16.77 -10.03
C ILE A 50 3.37 -16.06 -11.35
N ARG A 51 2.85 -16.77 -12.36
CA ARG A 51 2.46 -16.16 -13.64
C ARG A 51 1.42 -15.07 -13.44
N ASN A 52 0.31 -15.39 -12.77
CA ASN A 52 -0.77 -14.44 -12.53
C ASN A 52 -0.31 -13.25 -11.66
N GLY A 53 0.58 -13.50 -10.70
CA GLY A 53 1.16 -12.46 -9.85
C GLY A 53 2.00 -11.48 -10.65
N LEU A 54 2.89 -11.96 -11.52
CA LEU A 54 3.70 -11.11 -12.41
C LEU A 54 2.81 -10.31 -13.38
N ASP A 55 1.81 -10.96 -13.98
CA ASP A 55 0.86 -10.30 -14.89
C ASP A 55 0.07 -9.20 -14.18
N LEU A 56 -0.41 -9.47 -12.97
CA LEU A 56 -1.15 -8.51 -12.15
C LEU A 56 -0.27 -7.30 -11.78
N ILE A 57 0.96 -7.55 -11.33
CA ILE A 57 1.92 -6.51 -10.95
C ILE A 57 2.24 -5.63 -12.16
N ASN A 58 2.56 -6.23 -13.30
CA ASN A 58 2.81 -5.50 -14.55
C ASN A 58 1.58 -4.69 -14.99
N GLY A 59 0.37 -5.25 -14.88
CA GLY A 59 -0.87 -4.56 -15.17
C GLY A 59 -1.08 -3.32 -14.29
N PHE A 60 -0.78 -3.43 -13.00
CA PHE A 60 -0.82 -2.28 -12.09
C PHE A 60 0.29 -1.28 -12.36
N GLU A 61 1.52 -1.70 -12.64
CA GLU A 61 2.61 -0.79 -13.04
C GLU A 61 2.23 -0.02 -14.29
N GLN A 62 1.69 -0.70 -15.32
CA GLN A 62 1.15 -0.04 -16.52
C GLN A 62 0.07 0.98 -16.19
N ALA A 63 -0.86 0.67 -15.28
CA ALA A 63 -1.90 1.59 -14.85
C ALA A 63 -1.35 2.86 -14.18
N THR A 64 -0.14 2.82 -13.60
CA THR A 64 0.49 4.02 -13.02
C THR A 64 0.97 5.03 -14.08
N TYR A 65 1.16 4.60 -15.32
CA TYR A 65 1.56 5.43 -16.47
C TYR A 65 0.40 5.96 -17.29
N GLN A 66 -0.74 5.30 -17.18
CA GLN A 66 -1.95 5.75 -17.83
C GLN A 66 -2.49 6.98 -17.11
N LYS A 67 -3.36 7.75 -17.77
CA LYS A 67 -4.08 8.84 -17.10
C LYS A 67 -4.70 8.25 -15.83
N HIS A 68 -4.31 8.81 -14.67
CA HIS A 68 -4.72 8.30 -13.36
C HIS A 68 -6.20 7.91 -13.37
N PRO A 69 -6.58 6.82 -12.67
CA PRO A 69 -7.96 6.38 -12.59
C PRO A 69 -8.85 7.56 -12.21
N GLN A 70 -10.06 7.58 -12.78
CA GLN A 70 -10.99 8.68 -12.57
C GLN A 70 -11.10 8.98 -11.07
N ILE A 71 -10.98 10.25 -10.72
CA ILE A 71 -11.08 10.69 -9.34
C ILE A 71 -12.56 10.69 -9.00
N HIS A 72 -12.97 9.74 -8.18
CA HIS A 72 -14.37 9.59 -7.81
C HIS A 72 -14.68 10.41 -6.55
N THR A 73 -15.60 11.37 -6.66
CA THR A 73 -16.01 12.23 -5.56
C THR A 73 -16.82 11.52 -4.48
N ASP A 74 -17.28 10.29 -4.73
CA ASP A 74 -17.87 9.41 -3.71
C ASP A 74 -16.81 8.71 -2.84
N THR A 75 -15.50 8.93 -3.06
CA THR A 75 -14.42 8.41 -2.20
C THR A 75 -14.48 9.04 -0.82
N ASP A 76 -14.89 8.26 0.19
CA ASP A 76 -15.03 8.74 1.57
C ASP A 76 -13.77 8.50 2.39
N ILE A 77 -12.99 7.47 2.04
CA ILE A 77 -11.75 7.10 2.73
C ILE A 77 -10.64 6.89 1.71
N VAL A 78 -9.49 7.48 1.98
CA VAL A 78 -8.21 7.14 1.35
C VAL A 78 -7.40 6.32 2.36
N TYR A 79 -7.33 5.02 2.13
CA TYR A 79 -6.63 4.05 2.97
C TYR A 79 -5.18 3.88 2.50
N ILE A 80 -4.26 3.93 3.43
CA ILE A 80 -2.83 3.78 3.22
C ILE A 80 -2.38 2.58 4.06
N ASP A 81 -1.93 1.55 3.36
CA ASP A 81 -1.26 0.41 3.98
C ASP A 81 0.21 0.75 4.20
N SER A 82 0.70 0.63 5.43
CA SER A 82 2.14 0.73 5.65
C SER A 82 2.81 -0.47 4.95
N GLY A 83 3.71 -0.22 4.02
CA GLY A 83 4.38 -1.29 3.29
C GLY A 83 5.86 -1.37 3.61
N PRO A 84 6.69 -1.93 2.71
CA PRO A 84 8.13 -1.93 2.89
C PRO A 84 8.67 -0.52 3.05
N GLY A 85 9.56 -0.40 4.02
CA GLY A 85 10.44 0.72 4.25
C GLY A 85 9.79 1.97 4.87
N PRO A 86 10.51 2.65 5.78
CA PRO A 86 9.95 3.70 6.62
C PRO A 86 9.73 5.03 5.88
N TYR A 87 8.94 5.91 6.48
CA TYR A 87 8.70 7.28 6.01
C TYR A 87 9.99 8.13 5.94
N SER A 88 11.05 7.80 6.72
CA SER A 88 12.49 8.17 6.57
C SER A 88 13.14 8.49 7.93
N TYR A 89 13.88 7.56 8.53
CA TYR A 89 14.57 7.75 9.83
C TYR A 89 15.72 8.76 9.80
N ASN A 90 16.71 8.58 8.91
CA ASN A 90 17.92 9.41 8.85
C ASN A 90 17.70 10.91 8.56
N MET A 91 16.51 11.29 8.08
CA MET A 91 16.15 12.70 7.85
C MET A 91 15.36 13.33 8.98
N LEU A 92 14.74 12.53 9.84
CA LEU A 92 13.91 13.02 10.97
C LEU A 92 14.73 13.04 12.26
N GLU A 93 15.60 12.05 12.48
CA GLU A 93 16.54 12.01 13.61
C GLU A 93 17.96 11.61 13.13
N PRO A 94 18.76 12.59 12.66
CA PRO A 94 20.14 12.32 12.25
C PRO A 94 20.94 11.63 13.37
N GLY A 95 21.47 10.43 13.10
CA GLY A 95 22.32 9.67 14.04
C GLY A 95 21.62 8.56 14.83
N LYS A 96 20.31 8.36 14.65
CA LYS A 96 19.55 7.24 15.23
C LYS A 96 19.42 6.08 14.24
N THR A 97 20.38 5.16 14.27
CA THR A 97 20.47 3.98 13.38
C THR A 97 19.87 2.70 13.98
N ASP A 98 19.51 2.74 15.27
CA ASP A 98 18.93 1.64 16.05
C ASP A 98 17.44 1.42 15.78
N LEU A 99 16.81 2.31 15.00
CA LEU A 99 15.38 2.30 14.72
C LEU A 99 15.04 2.11 13.23
N ASP A 100 16.04 1.94 12.35
CA ASP A 100 15.76 1.50 10.98
C ASP A 100 15.02 0.16 11.02
N ASP A 101 13.97 0.00 10.20
CA ASP A 101 13.25 -1.27 10.13
C ASP A 101 14.25 -2.39 9.87
N VAL A 102 14.49 -3.21 10.89
CA VAL A 102 15.50 -4.27 10.86
C VAL A 102 15.18 -5.26 9.73
N ASN A 103 13.94 -5.30 9.26
CA ASN A 103 13.54 -6.14 8.14
C ASN A 103 13.83 -5.52 6.77
N TYR A 104 13.91 -4.18 6.67
CA TYR A 104 14.10 -3.46 5.40
C TYR A 104 15.42 -2.69 5.26
N HIS A 105 16.25 -2.58 6.32
CA HIS A 105 17.51 -1.82 6.28
C HIS A 105 18.51 -2.31 5.21
N LYS A 106 18.48 -3.60 4.85
CA LYS A 106 19.33 -4.21 3.81
C LYS A 106 18.87 -3.91 2.38
N TRP A 107 17.61 -3.49 2.23
CA TRP A 107 16.94 -3.32 0.95
C TRP A 107 16.88 -1.82 0.63
N ALA A 108 17.92 -1.30 -0.03
CA ALA A 108 18.05 0.14 -0.31
C ALA A 108 16.84 0.74 -1.04
N TRP A 109 16.20 -0.06 -1.92
CA TRP A 109 15.04 0.32 -2.70
C TRP A 109 13.78 0.56 -1.84
N SER A 110 13.67 -0.07 -0.67
CA SER A 110 12.51 0.07 0.23
C SER A 110 12.43 1.46 0.87
N ARG A 111 13.57 2.16 0.92
CA ARG A 111 13.68 3.45 1.63
C ARG A 111 12.69 4.46 1.04
N LYS A 112 11.92 5.11 1.92
CA LYS A 112 10.96 6.19 1.58
C LYS A 112 9.73 5.71 0.77
N MET A 113 9.48 4.41 0.63
CA MET A 113 8.27 3.94 -0.05
C MET A 113 7.00 4.34 0.70
N ASP A 114 6.97 4.28 2.04
CA ASP A 114 5.83 4.82 2.81
C ASP A 114 5.64 6.33 2.63
N ARG A 115 6.74 7.08 2.47
CA ARG A 115 6.65 8.51 2.12
C ARG A 115 6.00 8.73 0.76
N ALA A 116 6.28 7.87 -0.23
CA ALA A 116 5.64 7.95 -1.54
C ALA A 116 4.13 7.66 -1.43
N ARG A 117 3.73 6.64 -0.66
CA ARG A 117 2.32 6.30 -0.39
C ARG A 117 1.58 7.45 0.27
N ILE A 118 2.13 8.00 1.34
CA ILE A 118 1.50 9.09 2.10
C ILE A 118 1.38 10.37 1.25
N ARG A 119 2.43 10.71 0.48
CA ARG A 119 2.37 11.85 -0.44
C ARG A 119 1.29 11.66 -1.51
N ALA A 120 1.18 10.46 -2.08
CA ALA A 120 0.17 10.15 -3.07
C ALA A 120 -1.25 10.22 -2.47
N ALA A 121 -1.44 9.69 -1.26
CA ALA A 121 -2.70 9.75 -0.55
C ALA A 121 -3.13 11.18 -0.21
N TYR A 122 -2.21 12.02 0.27
CA TYR A 122 -2.48 13.45 0.49
C TYR A 122 -2.85 14.17 -0.81
N THR A 123 -2.14 13.87 -1.90
CA THR A 123 -2.44 14.43 -3.23
C THR A 123 -3.82 14.00 -3.71
N LEU A 124 -4.15 12.71 -3.60
CA LEU A 124 -5.46 12.17 -3.95
C LEU A 124 -6.58 12.81 -3.14
N ALA A 125 -6.40 12.95 -1.81
CA ALA A 125 -7.35 13.64 -0.94
C ALA A 125 -7.58 15.08 -1.41
N GLY A 126 -6.52 15.83 -1.72
CA GLY A 126 -6.64 17.18 -2.27
C GLY A 126 -7.41 17.23 -3.60
N MET A 127 -7.16 16.27 -4.49
CA MET A 127 -7.90 16.21 -5.77
C MET A 127 -9.38 15.88 -5.57
N ILE A 128 -9.71 14.96 -4.65
CA ILE A 128 -11.09 14.63 -4.27
C ILE A 128 -11.79 15.87 -3.69
N THR A 129 -11.14 16.58 -2.75
CA THR A 129 -11.66 17.81 -2.13
C THR A 129 -11.94 18.87 -3.18
N ALA A 130 -10.96 19.18 -4.04
CA ALA A 130 -11.11 20.19 -5.09
C ALA A 130 -12.26 19.85 -6.05
N ARG A 131 -12.42 18.57 -6.41
CA ARG A 131 -13.48 18.11 -7.29
C ARG A 131 -14.86 18.18 -6.62
N ARG A 132 -14.97 17.82 -5.34
CA ARG A 132 -16.22 17.96 -4.56
C ARG A 132 -16.64 19.42 -4.44
N ILE A 133 -15.69 20.35 -4.25
CA ILE A 133 -15.97 21.79 -4.26
C ILE A 133 -16.52 22.23 -5.62
N GLU A 134 -15.85 21.84 -6.71
CA GLU A 134 -16.29 22.16 -8.08
C GLU A 134 -17.71 21.63 -8.35
N GLU A 135 -18.03 20.40 -7.96
CA GLU A 135 -19.35 19.79 -8.15
C GLU A 135 -20.46 20.45 -7.32
N GLN A 136 -20.17 20.88 -6.09
CA GLN A 136 -21.18 21.46 -5.18
C GLN A 136 -21.34 22.97 -5.33
N THR A 137 -20.29 23.68 -5.74
CA THR A 137 -20.28 25.16 -5.78
C THR A 137 -20.14 25.74 -7.20
N GLY A 138 -19.74 24.92 -8.17
CA GLY A 138 -19.38 25.37 -9.52
C GLY A 138 -18.00 26.05 -9.60
N VAL A 139 -17.29 26.23 -8.48
CA VAL A 139 -15.98 26.91 -8.45
C VAL A 139 -14.85 25.89 -8.55
N LYS A 140 -14.02 26.03 -9.59
CA LYS A 140 -12.82 25.21 -9.74
C LYS A 140 -11.69 25.73 -8.86
N LYS A 141 -11.21 24.89 -7.94
CA LYS A 141 -10.10 25.19 -7.03
C LYS A 141 -8.87 24.35 -7.35
N ASN A 142 -7.68 24.93 -7.25
CA ASN A 142 -6.43 24.18 -7.37
C ASN A 142 -6.12 23.48 -6.04
N THR A 143 -5.57 22.27 -6.08
CA THR A 143 -5.23 21.50 -4.87
C THR A 143 -4.23 22.22 -3.97
N LYS A 144 -3.35 23.05 -4.53
CA LYS A 144 -2.39 23.86 -3.77
C LYS A 144 -3.03 25.00 -2.95
N ASP A 145 -4.23 25.44 -3.35
CA ASP A 145 -4.94 26.59 -2.77
C ASP A 145 -6.00 26.12 -1.75
N LEU A 146 -6.06 24.82 -1.45
CA LEU A 146 -6.99 24.25 -0.48
C LEU A 146 -6.63 24.67 0.94
N THR A 147 -7.65 25.04 1.71
CA THR A 147 -7.56 25.40 3.13
C THR A 147 -7.95 24.22 4.02
N THR A 148 -7.72 24.35 5.32
CA THR A 148 -8.19 23.36 6.29
C THR A 148 -9.72 23.22 6.27
N ASP A 149 -10.44 24.34 6.20
CA ASP A 149 -11.91 24.37 6.11
C ASP A 149 -12.44 23.63 4.88
N ASP A 150 -11.72 23.68 3.74
CA ASP A 150 -12.09 22.90 2.56
C ASP A 150 -12.02 21.39 2.85
N PHE A 151 -10.96 20.95 3.52
CA PHE A 151 -10.82 19.54 3.90
C PHE A 151 -11.81 19.14 4.97
N GLU A 152 -12.11 20.00 5.94
CA GLU A 152 -13.13 19.75 6.96
C GLU A 152 -14.51 19.54 6.31
N ARG A 153 -14.89 20.38 5.36
CA ARG A 153 -16.22 20.30 4.74
C ARG A 153 -16.34 19.28 3.62
N TYR A 154 -15.31 19.12 2.78
CA TYR A 154 -15.38 18.34 1.55
C TYR A 154 -14.35 17.20 1.48
N GLY A 155 -13.32 17.20 2.31
CA GLY A 155 -12.24 16.21 2.25
C GLY A 155 -12.67 14.80 2.65
N PRO A 156 -12.05 13.76 2.08
CA PRO A 156 -12.17 12.39 2.58
C PRO A 156 -11.41 12.21 3.90
N TYR A 157 -11.65 11.11 4.60
CA TYR A 157 -10.80 10.67 5.70
C TYR A 157 -9.51 10.06 5.14
N LEU A 158 -8.38 10.32 5.80
CA LEU A 158 -7.15 9.58 5.59
C LEU A 158 -6.99 8.55 6.68
N MET A 159 -6.76 7.30 6.28
CA MET A 159 -6.63 6.19 7.19
C MET A 159 -5.29 5.49 6.98
N TYR A 160 -4.49 5.37 8.03
CA TYR A 160 -3.16 4.76 8.01
C TYR A 160 -3.10 3.63 9.04
N ALA A 161 -2.79 2.42 8.58
CA ALA A 161 -2.60 1.25 9.42
C ALA A 161 -1.12 0.91 9.45
N SER A 162 -0.55 0.77 10.64
CA SER A 162 0.87 0.44 10.75
C SER A 162 1.22 -0.20 12.08
N VAL A 163 2.45 -0.71 12.17
CA VAL A 163 3.04 -1.06 13.48
C VAL A 163 3.30 0.22 14.31
N SER A 164 3.48 0.08 15.61
CA SER A 164 3.60 1.21 16.55
C SER A 164 4.71 2.21 16.18
N TRP A 165 5.92 1.72 15.90
CA TRP A 165 7.04 2.60 15.56
C TRP A 165 6.81 3.38 14.25
N GLN A 166 6.15 2.77 13.26
CA GLN A 166 5.78 3.46 12.02
C GLN A 166 4.77 4.56 12.30
N GLN A 167 3.84 4.32 13.23
CA GLN A 167 2.84 5.30 13.62
C GLN A 167 3.48 6.50 14.33
N ASP A 168 4.41 6.27 15.25
CA ASP A 168 5.14 7.33 15.97
C ASP A 168 5.84 8.28 14.98
N HIS A 169 6.35 7.72 13.89
CA HIS A 169 6.99 8.46 12.81
C HIS A 169 6.02 9.35 12.05
N ILE A 170 4.86 8.80 11.69
CA ILE A 170 3.82 9.56 11.03
C ILE A 170 3.29 10.65 11.96
N ASN A 171 3.12 10.37 13.24
CA ASN A 171 2.69 11.35 14.24
C ASN A 171 3.71 12.50 14.37
N TYR A 172 5.01 12.19 14.41
CA TYR A 172 6.06 13.20 14.48
C TYR A 172 6.08 14.09 13.22
N VAL A 173 6.00 13.48 12.05
CA VAL A 173 5.94 14.20 10.76
C VAL A 173 4.68 15.05 10.67
N HIS A 174 3.54 14.52 11.08
CA HIS A 174 2.27 15.24 11.12
C HIS A 174 2.38 16.48 11.98
N LYS A 175 2.95 16.35 13.19
CA LYS A 175 3.23 17.47 14.08
C LYS A 175 4.08 18.55 13.39
N LEU A 176 5.22 18.18 12.81
CA LEU A 176 6.09 19.14 12.09
C LEU A 176 5.38 19.79 10.90
N ALA A 177 4.60 19.03 10.15
CA ALA A 177 3.87 19.51 8.98
C ALA A 177 2.74 20.47 9.36
N LYS A 178 2.12 20.28 10.54
CA LYS A 178 1.17 21.22 11.12
C LYS A 178 1.83 22.51 11.59
N GLU A 179 2.94 22.41 12.32
CA GLU A 179 3.72 23.58 12.79
C GLU A 179 4.20 24.44 11.61
N ALA A 180 4.58 23.82 10.50
CA ALA A 180 4.95 24.49 9.26
C ALA A 180 3.74 24.99 8.43
N GLY A 181 2.50 24.69 8.84
CA GLY A 181 1.29 25.09 8.13
C GLY A 181 1.10 24.44 6.75
N ILE A 182 1.82 23.36 6.45
CA ILE A 182 1.77 22.68 5.15
C ILE A 182 0.71 21.58 5.09
N PHE A 183 0.38 20.97 6.23
CA PHE A 183 -0.64 19.93 6.31
C PHE A 183 -2.02 20.55 6.57
N LYS A 184 -2.95 20.35 5.64
CA LYS A 184 -4.28 20.99 5.66
C LYS A 184 -5.42 20.05 6.06
N ILE A 185 -5.16 18.75 6.23
CA ILE A 185 -6.23 17.83 6.63
C ILE A 185 -6.43 17.94 8.16
N PRO A 186 -7.67 18.10 8.64
CA PRO A 186 -7.93 18.24 10.06
C PRO A 186 -7.75 16.89 10.79
N ASP A 187 -7.49 16.95 12.10
CA ASP A 187 -7.13 15.75 12.88
C ASP A 187 -8.28 14.75 12.99
N ASP A 188 -9.52 15.23 13.03
CA ASP A 188 -10.73 14.40 13.07
C ASP A 188 -10.93 13.57 11.79
N LYS A 189 -10.25 13.95 10.69
CA LYS A 189 -10.21 13.20 9.43
C LYS A 189 -8.97 12.34 9.26
N LEU A 190 -8.11 12.27 10.28
CA LEU A 190 -6.92 11.41 10.29
C LEU A 190 -7.15 10.23 11.23
N ILE A 191 -7.18 9.03 10.67
CA ILE A 191 -7.43 7.79 11.40
C ILE A 191 -6.17 6.96 11.37
N THR A 192 -5.67 6.64 12.55
CA THR A 192 -4.43 5.91 12.75
C THR A 192 -4.63 4.83 13.79
N TYR A 193 -4.13 3.64 13.53
CA TYR A 193 -4.27 2.52 14.45
C TYR A 193 -3.05 1.61 14.39
N THR A 194 -2.64 1.16 15.58
CA THR A 194 -1.47 0.29 15.81
C THR A 194 -1.87 -1.06 16.38
N GLU A 195 -3.16 -1.26 16.59
CA GLU A 195 -3.74 -2.46 17.17
C GLU A 195 -5.04 -2.77 16.43
N PHE A 196 -5.46 -4.03 16.47
CA PHE A 196 -6.70 -4.50 15.90
C PHE A 196 -7.40 -5.48 16.83
N THR A 197 -8.72 -5.59 16.68
CA THR A 197 -9.49 -6.68 17.31
C THR A 197 -9.60 -7.82 16.31
N ASN A 198 -9.04 -8.98 16.64
CA ASN A 198 -9.10 -10.16 15.80
C ASN A 198 -10.50 -10.80 15.81
N ARG A 199 -10.71 -11.84 15.00
CA ARG A 199 -12.01 -12.53 14.92
C ARG A 199 -12.49 -13.19 16.23
N ASN A 200 -11.59 -13.43 17.18
CA ASN A 200 -11.94 -13.98 18.50
C ASN A 200 -12.29 -12.87 19.52
N GLY A 201 -12.31 -11.60 19.11
CA GLY A 201 -12.58 -10.47 20.00
C GLY A 201 -11.37 -10.05 20.84
N GLU A 202 -10.17 -10.56 20.54
CA GLU A 202 -8.95 -10.21 21.26
C GLU A 202 -8.23 -9.04 20.57
N GLN A 203 -7.86 -8.03 21.36
CA GLN A 203 -7.07 -6.90 20.91
C GLN A 203 -5.60 -7.29 20.78
N LYS A 204 -5.00 -7.06 19.60
CA LYS A 204 -3.62 -7.41 19.28
C LYS A 204 -2.89 -6.24 18.63
N PRO A 205 -1.57 -6.11 18.85
CA PRO A 205 -0.77 -5.18 18.09
C PRO A 205 -0.74 -5.59 16.61
N ILE A 206 -0.71 -4.58 15.75
CA ILE A 206 -0.36 -4.77 14.35
C ILE A 206 1.15 -4.98 14.28
N ILE A 207 1.57 -6.14 13.78
CA ILE A 207 2.97 -6.46 13.56
C ILE A 207 3.28 -6.71 12.08
N ASN A 208 2.26 -6.92 11.25
CA ASN A 208 2.43 -7.22 9.83
C ASN A 208 1.20 -6.89 8.95
N THR A 209 1.29 -7.13 7.63
CA THR A 209 0.19 -6.86 6.67
C THR A 209 -1.05 -7.74 6.91
N GLU A 210 -0.92 -8.97 7.43
CA GLU A 210 -2.10 -9.79 7.76
C GLU A 210 -2.89 -9.21 8.92
N ASP A 211 -2.22 -8.72 9.96
CA ASP A 211 -2.89 -8.03 11.07
C ASP A 211 -3.63 -6.78 10.58
N GLN A 212 -3.01 -6.02 9.66
CA GLN A 212 -3.62 -4.84 9.05
C GLN A 212 -4.90 -5.19 8.30
N MET A 213 -4.86 -6.24 7.47
CA MET A 213 -6.01 -6.65 6.66
C MET A 213 -7.10 -7.37 7.47
N GLU A 214 -6.74 -8.20 8.45
CA GLU A 214 -7.69 -8.83 9.37
C GLU A 214 -8.41 -7.78 10.21
N GLY A 215 -7.62 -6.82 10.71
CA GLY A 215 -8.06 -5.71 11.55
C GLY A 215 -8.73 -4.56 10.82
N LEU A 216 -8.73 -4.57 9.49
CA LEU A 216 -9.21 -3.47 8.67
C LEU A 216 -10.69 -3.20 8.94
N ARG A 217 -10.99 -2.08 9.59
CA ARG A 217 -12.36 -1.63 9.88
C ARG A 217 -12.46 -0.15 9.58
N PHE A 218 -13.54 0.24 8.91
CA PHE A 218 -13.75 1.62 8.49
C PHE A 218 -14.73 2.33 9.44
N PRO A 219 -14.51 3.63 9.73
CA PRO A 219 -15.49 4.43 10.45
C PRO A 219 -16.81 4.51 9.68
N LEU A 220 -17.90 4.70 10.41
CA LEU A 220 -19.16 5.12 9.80
C LEU A 220 -19.09 6.61 9.47
N ILE A 221 -19.38 6.96 8.22
CA ILE A 221 -19.52 8.34 7.75
C ILE A 221 -21.01 8.67 7.73
N ASP A 222 -21.43 9.65 8.54
CA ASP A 222 -22.85 9.98 8.72
C ASP A 222 -23.73 8.77 9.08
N ARG A 223 -23.21 7.93 9.99
CA ARG A 223 -23.84 6.66 10.45
C ARG A 223 -24.01 5.61 9.34
N LYS A 224 -23.29 5.72 8.22
CA LYS A 224 -23.30 4.75 7.12
C LYS A 224 -21.89 4.25 6.83
N PRO A 225 -21.73 3.03 6.29
CA PRO A 225 -20.44 2.59 5.75
C PRO A 225 -19.93 3.57 4.67
N PRO A 226 -18.60 3.70 4.48
CA PRO A 226 -18.04 4.53 3.42
C PRO A 226 -18.53 4.06 2.06
N ARG A 227 -18.85 4.96 1.14
CA ARG A 227 -19.32 4.58 -0.21
C ARG A 227 -18.19 3.98 -1.04
N ARG A 228 -17.02 4.60 -0.98
CA ARG A 228 -15.82 4.14 -1.68
C ARG A 228 -14.58 4.35 -0.84
N ILE A 229 -13.71 3.34 -0.87
CA ILE A 229 -12.42 3.32 -0.21
C ILE A 229 -11.35 3.25 -1.30
N ALA A 230 -10.47 4.25 -1.36
CA ALA A 230 -9.32 4.25 -2.26
C ALA A 230 -8.09 3.73 -1.49
N MET A 231 -7.57 2.57 -1.89
CA MET A 231 -6.42 1.93 -1.26
C MET A 231 -5.13 2.30 -2.02
N VAL A 232 -4.25 3.05 -1.38
CA VAL A 232 -3.01 3.54 -1.97
C VAL A 232 -1.85 2.62 -1.58
N SER A 233 -1.26 1.95 -2.56
CA SER A 233 -0.03 1.18 -2.37
C SER A 233 0.72 1.02 -3.70
N HIS A 234 1.89 0.40 -3.63
CA HIS A 234 2.67 0.04 -4.81
C HIS A 234 2.11 -1.26 -5.44
N PRO A 235 2.17 -1.40 -6.77
CA PRO A 235 1.73 -2.57 -7.54
C PRO A 235 2.02 -3.93 -6.90
N ALA A 236 3.28 -4.20 -6.54
CA ALA A 236 3.68 -5.48 -5.96
C ALA A 236 2.90 -5.83 -4.68
N HIS A 237 2.63 -4.85 -3.82
CA HIS A 237 2.01 -5.06 -2.51
C HIS A 237 0.53 -5.47 -2.64
N PHE A 238 -0.17 -4.99 -3.66
CA PHE A 238 -1.59 -5.31 -3.85
C PHE A 238 -1.82 -6.81 -3.99
N LEU A 239 -0.89 -7.56 -4.59
CA LEU A 239 -1.01 -9.01 -4.70
C LEU A 239 -1.22 -9.65 -3.32
N ARG A 240 -0.35 -9.33 -2.35
CA ARG A 240 -0.44 -9.87 -1.00
C ARG A 240 -1.65 -9.33 -0.25
N MET A 241 -1.89 -8.02 -0.31
CA MET A 241 -3.03 -7.39 0.37
C MET A 241 -4.35 -8.02 -0.09
N MET A 242 -4.53 -8.18 -1.40
CA MET A 242 -5.77 -8.75 -1.94
C MET A 242 -5.92 -10.23 -1.64
N HIS A 243 -4.83 -11.00 -1.66
CA HIS A 243 -4.86 -12.39 -1.22
C HIS A 243 -5.33 -12.51 0.24
N ILE A 244 -4.79 -11.68 1.13
CA ILE A 244 -5.14 -11.70 2.55
C ILE A 244 -6.58 -11.22 2.75
N LEU A 245 -7.01 -10.14 2.11
CA LEU A 245 -8.40 -9.68 2.17
C LEU A 245 -9.39 -10.74 1.69
N GLY A 246 -9.00 -11.60 0.74
CA GLY A 246 -9.82 -12.77 0.35
C GLY A 246 -10.08 -13.76 1.49
N LYS A 247 -9.23 -13.80 2.53
CA LYS A 247 -9.45 -14.59 3.77
C LYS A 247 -10.35 -13.86 4.77
N TYR A 248 -10.46 -12.54 4.63
CA TYR A 248 -11.22 -11.64 5.50
C TYR A 248 -12.24 -10.80 4.70
N PRO A 249 -13.22 -11.44 4.04
CA PRO A 249 -14.17 -10.73 3.17
C PRO A 249 -14.95 -9.64 3.92
N ASP A 250 -15.27 -9.87 5.19
CA ASP A 250 -16.03 -8.94 6.03
C ASP A 250 -15.25 -7.67 6.44
N SER A 251 -13.95 -7.60 6.13
CA SER A 251 -13.14 -6.39 6.38
C SER A 251 -13.56 -5.21 5.52
N ILE A 252 -14.15 -5.46 4.34
CA ILE A 252 -14.73 -4.42 3.48
C ILE A 252 -16.26 -4.50 3.58
N PRO A 253 -16.96 -3.41 3.93
CA PRO A 253 -18.42 -3.45 3.97
C PRO A 253 -19.02 -3.74 2.58
N ASP A 254 -20.03 -4.60 2.50
CA ASP A 254 -20.65 -5.03 1.23
C ASP A 254 -21.16 -3.87 0.35
N SER A 255 -21.58 -2.76 0.99
CA SER A 255 -22.05 -1.57 0.29
C SER A 255 -20.93 -0.64 -0.20
N SER A 256 -19.68 -0.94 0.15
CA SER A 256 -18.52 -0.13 -0.16
C SER A 256 -17.80 -0.61 -1.41
N ILE A 257 -17.38 0.32 -2.26
CA ILE A 257 -16.51 0.01 -3.40
C ILE A 257 -15.05 0.14 -2.96
N LEU A 258 -14.29 -0.96 -3.04
CA LEU A 258 -12.84 -0.90 -2.91
C LEU A 258 -12.21 -0.53 -4.26
N GLN A 259 -11.52 0.60 -4.31
CA GLN A 259 -10.74 1.04 -5.47
C GLN A 259 -9.25 0.94 -5.15
N LEU A 260 -8.51 0.20 -5.97
CA LEU A 260 -7.06 0.18 -5.88
C LEU A 260 -6.48 1.42 -6.57
N PHE A 261 -5.56 2.10 -5.90
CA PHE A 261 -4.88 3.29 -6.39
C PHE A 261 -3.37 3.03 -6.42
N PRO A 262 -2.85 2.44 -7.51
CA PRO A 262 -1.44 2.11 -7.60
C PRO A 262 -0.56 3.34 -7.75
N ILE A 263 0.56 3.32 -7.03
CA ILE A 263 1.64 4.31 -7.18
C ILE A 263 2.90 3.64 -7.76
N PRO A 264 3.65 4.32 -8.65
CA PRO A 264 4.80 3.71 -9.32
C PRO A 264 5.85 3.12 -8.37
N THR A 265 6.22 1.84 -8.53
CA THR A 265 7.33 1.21 -7.77
C THR A 265 8.66 1.79 -8.21
N PRO A 266 9.65 2.11 -7.34
CA PRO A 266 10.97 2.57 -7.79
C PRO A 266 11.58 1.64 -8.86
N ILE A 267 12.24 2.20 -9.88
CA ILE A 267 12.72 1.44 -11.06
C ILE A 267 13.63 0.28 -10.65
N ASP A 268 14.52 0.55 -9.71
CA ASP A 268 15.48 -0.39 -9.14
C ASP A 268 14.84 -1.44 -8.21
N ALA A 269 13.56 -1.28 -7.87
CA ALA A 269 12.84 -2.15 -6.95
C ALA A 269 11.90 -3.13 -7.65
N VAL A 270 11.53 -2.92 -8.92
CA VAL A 270 10.39 -3.62 -9.54
C VAL A 270 10.53 -5.13 -9.48
N GLU A 271 11.64 -5.68 -9.96
CA GLU A 271 11.87 -7.13 -9.98
C GLU A 271 11.94 -7.71 -8.57
N GLU A 272 12.74 -7.08 -7.71
CA GLU A 272 13.03 -7.61 -6.38
C GLU A 272 11.81 -7.54 -5.46
N TYR A 273 11.06 -6.44 -5.52
CA TYR A 273 9.85 -6.24 -4.75
C TYR A 273 8.71 -7.13 -5.25
N ALA A 274 8.57 -7.31 -6.57
CA ALA A 274 7.61 -8.27 -7.13
C ALA A 274 7.91 -9.69 -6.64
N LYS A 275 9.18 -10.12 -6.71
CA LYS A 275 9.62 -11.40 -6.14
C LYS A 275 9.26 -11.51 -4.67
N ALA A 276 9.55 -10.48 -3.88
CA ALA A 276 9.27 -10.45 -2.44
C ALA A 276 7.78 -10.67 -2.15
N GLU A 277 6.90 -9.92 -2.80
CA GLU A 277 5.45 -10.00 -2.54
C GLU A 277 4.83 -11.30 -3.06
N ILE A 278 5.33 -11.87 -4.17
CA ILE A 278 4.95 -13.20 -4.65
C ILE A 278 5.39 -14.28 -3.65
N MET A 279 6.65 -14.24 -3.18
CA MET A 279 7.17 -15.18 -2.18
C MET A 279 6.42 -15.05 -0.84
N GLY A 280 6.15 -13.82 -0.40
CA GLY A 280 5.34 -13.54 0.79
C GLY A 280 3.93 -14.12 0.65
N THR A 281 3.29 -13.95 -0.51
CA THR A 281 1.97 -14.54 -0.78
C THR A 281 2.03 -16.07 -0.74
N MET A 282 3.03 -16.71 -1.35
CA MET A 282 3.19 -18.17 -1.29
C MET A 282 3.45 -18.67 0.13
N ALA A 283 4.26 -17.96 0.91
CA ALA A 283 4.42 -18.27 2.32
C ALA A 283 3.04 -18.25 3.00
N THR A 284 2.15 -17.29 2.70
CA THR A 284 0.80 -17.21 3.33
C THR A 284 -0.13 -18.35 2.99
N ILE A 285 0.20 -19.11 1.95
CA ILE A 285 -0.55 -20.29 1.53
C ILE A 285 0.07 -21.56 2.11
N PHE A 286 1.40 -21.70 2.03
CA PHE A 286 2.08 -22.97 2.32
C PHE A 286 2.72 -23.04 3.72
N ARG A 287 3.13 -21.92 4.30
CA ARG A 287 3.70 -21.84 5.64
C ARG A 287 2.56 -21.72 6.67
N LYS A 288 1.93 -22.86 6.99
CA LYS A 288 0.71 -23.05 7.82
C LYS A 288 0.62 -22.31 9.19
N LYS A 289 1.57 -21.47 9.62
CA LYS A 289 1.55 -20.81 10.96
C LYS A 289 2.15 -19.40 11.10
N ARG A 290 2.85 -18.78 10.13
CA ARG A 290 3.66 -17.54 10.40
C ARG A 290 3.92 -16.63 9.19
N ALA A 291 3.12 -16.75 8.16
CA ALA A 291 3.54 -16.36 6.82
C ALA A 291 3.41 -14.88 6.46
N SER A 292 2.82 -14.10 7.33
CA SER A 292 2.47 -12.71 7.08
C SER A 292 3.50 -11.71 7.56
N LEU A 293 4.49 -12.15 8.35
CA LEU A 293 5.35 -11.27 9.13
C LEU A 293 6.18 -10.28 8.29
N THR A 294 6.70 -10.69 7.14
CA THR A 294 7.31 -9.85 6.07
C THR A 294 7.54 -10.72 4.82
N PRO A 295 7.81 -10.16 3.62
CA PRO A 295 8.19 -10.99 2.48
C PRO A 295 9.64 -11.55 2.56
N TYR A 296 10.40 -11.23 3.62
CA TYR A 296 11.83 -11.53 3.76
C TYR A 296 12.23 -12.23 5.09
N THR A 297 11.33 -12.92 5.79
CA THR A 297 11.67 -13.54 7.09
C THR A 297 12.11 -15.01 7.00
N ASN A 298 13.43 -15.21 7.03
CA ASN A 298 14.06 -16.28 7.83
C ASN A 298 14.35 -15.71 9.22
N TYR A 299 13.45 -15.91 10.18
CA TYR A 299 13.76 -15.76 11.60
C TYR A 299 13.10 -16.89 12.40
N GLU A 300 13.94 -17.61 13.14
CA GLU A 300 13.54 -18.29 14.38
C GLU A 300 13.19 -17.22 15.42
N VAL A 301 12.14 -17.48 16.20
CA VAL A 301 11.77 -16.69 17.39
C VAL A 301 12.41 -17.39 18.58
#